data_AF-A0A1V3RNQ6-F1
#
_entry.id   AF-A0A1V3RNQ6-F1
#
_cell.length_a   1.000
_cell.length_b   1.000
_cell.length_c   1.000
_cell.angle_alpha   90.00
_cell.angle_beta   90.00
_cell.angle_gamma   90.00
#
_symmetry.space_group_name_H-M   'P 1'
#
loop_
_entity.id
_entity.type
_entity.pdbx_description
1 polymer ?
#
loop_
_entity_poly.entity_id
_entity_poly.type
_entity_poly.pdbx_seq_one_letter_code
_entity_poly.pdbx_strand_id
1 'polypeptide(L)'
;MPFTPQTFRPSFEVNPKLAKAAHNLSSLLIAIGQKSITPGHEQKINEMVAGVNDFSSPDPELLKHLTSVQVGILKLLENDLQIVAKNHYQGQWLAIGMAAFGIPLGVAFGASLGNMAFMGLGLPIGMGIGIAVGTAKDTQALQEGRQLNWISK
;
A
#
# COMPACT_ATOMS: atom_id res chain seq x y z
N MET A 1 0.80 -23.20 8.30
CA MET A 1 1.55 -22.98 9.57
C MET A 1 1.23 -21.57 10.05
N PRO A 2 1.21 -21.26 11.36
CA PRO A 2 1.03 -19.88 11.78
C PRO A 2 2.18 -19.01 11.25
N PHE A 3 1.90 -17.76 10.88
CA PHE A 3 2.93 -16.80 10.47
C PHE A 3 3.91 -16.55 11.61
N THR A 4 5.21 -16.48 11.30
CA THR A 4 6.24 -16.13 12.27
C THR A 4 5.97 -14.71 12.80
N PRO A 5 5.85 -14.52 14.12
CA PRO A 5 5.65 -13.19 14.68
C PRO A 5 6.93 -12.35 14.54
N GLN A 6 6.75 -11.04 14.40
CA GLN A 6 7.86 -10.09 14.45
C GLN A 6 8.43 -10.05 15.88
N THR A 7 9.76 -10.11 16.00
CA THR A 7 10.43 -9.99 17.30
C THR A 7 10.34 -8.55 17.82
N PHE A 8 9.94 -8.38 19.09
CA PHE A 8 9.93 -7.08 19.76
C PHE A 8 11.34 -6.51 19.91
N ARG A 9 11.49 -5.20 19.74
CA ARG A 9 12.75 -4.48 19.94
C ARG A 9 12.53 -3.22 20.78
N PRO A 10 13.40 -2.91 21.76
CA PRO A 10 13.27 -1.70 22.59
C PRO A 10 13.19 -0.40 21.77
N SER A 11 13.84 -0.33 20.61
CA SER A 11 13.77 0.81 19.69
C SER A 11 12.35 1.17 19.24
N PHE A 12 11.39 0.23 19.30
CA PHE A 12 9.99 0.47 18.97
C PHE A 12 9.30 1.40 19.96
N GLU A 13 9.77 1.50 21.21
CA GLU A 13 9.18 2.40 22.21
C GLU A 13 9.69 3.84 22.05
N VAL A 14 10.89 4.00 21.49
CA VAL A 14 11.58 5.30 21.40
C VAL A 14 11.36 5.96 20.04
N ASN A 15 11.26 5.18 18.96
CA ASN A 15 11.13 5.69 17.60
C ASN A 15 9.72 5.47 17.04
N PRO A 16 8.85 6.51 16.98
CA PRO A 16 7.46 6.37 16.58
C PRO A 16 7.29 5.92 15.11
N LYS A 17 8.23 6.27 14.22
CA LYS A 17 8.20 5.82 12.82
C LYS A 17 8.48 4.32 12.71
N LEU A 18 9.45 3.84 13.50
CA LEU A 18 9.81 2.43 13.55
C LEU A 18 8.69 1.59 14.20
N ALA A 19 8.12 2.08 15.30
CA ALA A 19 6.95 1.49 15.95
C ALA A 19 5.80 1.31 14.97
N LYS A 20 5.52 2.36 14.18
CA LYS A 20 4.48 2.36 13.16
C LYS A 20 4.75 1.32 12.06
N ALA A 21 5.97 1.24 11.55
CA ALA A 21 6.34 0.25 10.54
C ALA A 21 6.22 -1.20 11.06
N ALA A 22 6.66 -1.45 12.29
CA ALA A 22 6.52 -2.74 12.96
C ALA A 22 5.03 -3.11 13.18
N HIS A 23 4.22 -2.15 13.64
CA HIS A 23 2.78 -2.35 13.79
C HIS A 23 2.07 -2.64 12.45
N ASN A 24 2.45 -1.93 11.38
CA ASN A 24 1.87 -2.15 10.06
C ASN A 24 2.22 -3.53 9.51
N LEU A 25 3.46 -4.01 9.70
CA LEU A 25 3.86 -5.36 9.30
C LEU A 25 3.11 -6.43 10.11
N SER A 26 3.05 -6.29 11.44
CA SER A 26 2.37 -7.29 12.29
C SER A 26 0.86 -7.36 12.03
N SER A 27 0.18 -6.21 11.90
CA SER A 27 -1.23 -6.17 11.53
C SER A 27 -1.51 -6.72 10.13
N LEU A 28 -0.58 -6.56 9.18
CA LEU A 28 -0.68 -7.15 7.85
C LEU A 28 -0.63 -8.68 7.93
N LEU A 29 0.32 -9.24 8.67
CA LEU A 29 0.42 -10.70 8.86
C LEU A 29 -0.84 -11.29 9.51
N ILE A 30 -1.43 -10.59 10.48
CA ILE A 30 -2.71 -11.00 11.10
C ILE A 30 -3.83 -11.03 10.05
N ALA A 31 -3.94 -9.99 9.23
CA ALA A 31 -4.97 -9.91 8.19
C ALA A 31 -4.79 -10.99 7.10
N ILE A 32 -3.55 -11.31 6.75
CA ILE A 32 -3.24 -12.41 5.83
C ILE A 32 -3.62 -13.75 6.48
N GLY A 33 -3.32 -13.96 7.77
CA GLY A 33 -3.68 -15.18 8.50
C GLY A 33 -5.18 -15.48 8.54
N GLN A 34 -6.02 -14.45 8.42
CA GLN A 34 -7.48 -14.61 8.33
C GLN A 34 -7.94 -15.04 6.93
N LYS A 35 -7.10 -14.87 5.91
CA LYS A 35 -7.41 -15.13 4.50
C LYS A 35 -6.61 -16.36 4.09
N SER A 36 -7.20 -17.55 4.19
CA SER A 36 -6.52 -18.82 3.87
C SER A 36 -5.72 -18.74 2.56
N ILE A 37 -4.39 -18.71 2.65
CA ILE A 37 -3.48 -18.73 1.50
C ILE A 37 -2.81 -20.11 1.40
N THR A 38 -2.27 -20.44 0.22
CA THR A 38 -1.62 -21.73 0.04
C THR A 38 -0.31 -21.82 0.85
N PRO A 39 0.10 -23.01 1.33
CA PRO A 39 1.31 -23.19 2.14
C PRO A 39 2.60 -22.64 1.51
N GLY A 40 2.74 -22.71 0.18
CA GLY A 40 3.91 -22.16 -0.52
C GLY A 40 4.06 -20.64 -0.38
N HIS A 41 2.94 -19.90 -0.34
CA HIS A 41 2.95 -18.45 -0.10
C HIS A 41 3.20 -18.13 1.38
N GLU A 42 2.67 -18.95 2.30
CA GLU A 42 2.97 -18.81 3.74
C GLU A 42 4.47 -18.94 4.01
N GLN A 43 5.12 -19.93 3.39
CA GLN A 43 6.55 -20.14 3.54
C GLN A 43 7.37 -18.95 3.02
N LYS A 44 7.08 -18.46 1.81
CA LYS A 44 7.75 -17.28 1.25
C LYS A 44 7.59 -16.06 2.15
N ILE A 45 6.41 -15.86 2.74
CA ILE A 45 6.16 -14.75 3.67
C ILE A 45 6.96 -14.94 4.96
N ASN A 46 6.99 -16.14 5.53
CA ASN A 46 7.78 -16.43 6.72
C ASN A 46 9.29 -16.22 6.50
N GLU A 47 9.82 -16.58 5.34
CA GLU A 47 11.22 -16.32 4.98
C GLU A 47 11.52 -14.81 4.92
N MET A 48 10.61 -14.01 4.34
CA MET A 48 10.76 -12.55 4.34
C MET A 48 10.72 -11.95 5.75
N VAL A 49 9.85 -12.46 6.63
CA VAL A 49 9.75 -12.01 8.03
C VAL A 49 10.95 -12.45 8.86
N ALA A 50 11.49 -13.64 8.62
CA ALA A 50 12.72 -14.12 9.27
C ALA A 50 13.90 -13.17 8.98
N GLY A 51 14.03 -12.70 7.73
CA GLY A 51 15.04 -11.70 7.36
C GLY A 51 14.95 -10.40 8.18
N VAL A 52 13.73 -9.96 8.52
CA VAL A 52 13.52 -8.82 9.42
C VAL A 52 13.97 -9.13 10.84
N ASN A 53 13.63 -10.31 11.35
CA ASN A 53 13.96 -10.70 12.71
C ASN A 53 15.48 -10.82 12.92
N ASP A 54 16.21 -11.34 11.93
CA ASP A 54 17.66 -11.52 11.96
C ASP A 54 18.44 -10.23 11.68
N PHE A 55 17.76 -9.18 11.20
CA PHE A 55 18.40 -7.92 10.81
C PHE A 55 18.95 -7.16 12.03
N SER A 56 20.28 -7.06 12.15
CA SER A 56 20.94 -6.43 13.32
C SER A 56 21.40 -4.98 13.11
N SER A 57 21.08 -4.36 11.97
CA SER A 57 21.57 -3.01 11.64
C SER A 57 20.77 -1.88 12.33
N PRO A 58 21.27 -0.63 12.30
CA PRO A 58 20.68 0.51 13.01
C PRO A 58 19.23 0.83 12.62
N ASP A 59 18.52 1.54 13.50
CA ASP A 59 17.09 1.87 13.36
C ASP A 59 16.67 2.45 11.98
N PRO A 60 17.42 3.36 11.33
CA PRO A 60 17.04 3.86 10.01
C PRO A 60 17.07 2.80 8.91
N GLU A 61 18.00 1.86 9.00
CA GLU A 61 18.12 0.73 8.05
C GLU A 61 17.05 -0.31 8.34
N LEU A 62 16.78 -0.59 9.61
CA LEU A 62 15.71 -1.48 10.03
C LEU A 62 14.35 -0.95 9.57
N LEU A 63 14.10 0.36 9.68
CA LEU A 63 12.88 1.00 9.18
C LEU A 63 12.70 0.74 7.68
N LYS A 64 13.76 0.96 6.88
CA LYS A 64 13.72 0.70 5.43
C LYS A 64 13.47 -0.78 5.15
N HIS A 65 14.13 -1.67 5.88
CA HIS A 65 13.97 -3.10 5.72
C HIS A 65 12.54 -3.58 6.04
N LEU A 66 11.95 -3.09 7.14
CA LEU A 66 10.55 -3.34 7.50
C LEU A 66 9.58 -2.90 6.41
N THR A 67 9.71 -1.66 5.92
CA THR A 67 8.85 -1.14 4.85
C THR A 67 9.06 -1.91 3.55
N SER A 68 10.30 -2.28 3.23
CA SER A 68 10.62 -3.07 2.03
C SER A 68 9.97 -4.46 2.08
N VAL A 69 10.05 -5.14 3.22
CA VAL A 69 9.42 -6.46 3.42
C VAL A 69 7.89 -6.35 3.35
N GLN A 70 7.30 -5.34 3.98
CA GLN A 70 5.87 -5.07 3.88
C GLN A 70 5.41 -4.88 2.42
N VAL A 71 6.13 -4.05 1.65
CA VAL A 71 5.84 -3.84 0.22
C VAL A 71 6.06 -5.13 -0.59
N GLY A 72 7.11 -5.90 -0.27
CA GLY A 72 7.38 -7.19 -0.90
C GLY A 72 6.25 -8.20 -0.70
N ILE A 73 5.74 -8.31 0.52
CA ILE A 73 4.58 -9.16 0.85
C ILE A 73 3.35 -8.71 0.07
N LEU A 74 3.02 -7.41 0.07
CA LEU A 74 1.87 -6.89 -0.68
C LEU A 74 1.98 -7.18 -2.18
N LYS A 75 3.18 -7.02 -2.77
CA LYS A 75 3.41 -7.33 -4.19
C LYS A 75 3.29 -8.82 -4.49
N LEU A 76 3.78 -9.69 -3.60
CA LEU A 76 3.62 -11.13 -3.76
C LEU A 76 2.14 -11.52 -3.74
N LEU A 77 1.38 -10.97 -2.81
CA LEU A 77 -0.07 -11.18 -2.72
C LEU A 77 -0.81 -10.65 -3.95
N GLU A 78 -0.44 -9.46 -4.43
CA GLU A 78 -1.04 -8.84 -5.61
C GLU A 78 -0.72 -9.64 -6.89
N ASN A 79 0.53 -10.04 -7.09
CA ASN A 79 0.93 -10.71 -8.32
C ASN A 79 0.44 -12.16 -8.38
N ASP A 80 0.71 -12.94 -7.33
CA ASP A 80 0.50 -14.41 -7.36
C ASP A 80 -0.95 -14.78 -7.01
N LEU A 81 -1.58 -14.03 -6.08
CA LEU A 81 -2.91 -14.34 -5.56
C LEU A 81 -3.97 -13.31 -5.94
N GLN A 82 -3.55 -12.21 -6.58
CA GLN A 82 -4.41 -11.07 -6.89
C GLN A 82 -5.12 -10.49 -5.66
N ILE A 83 -4.50 -10.65 -4.48
CA ILE A 83 -4.99 -10.16 -3.21
C ILE A 83 -4.42 -8.77 -2.96
N VAL A 84 -5.27 -7.81 -2.64
CA VAL A 84 -4.89 -6.40 -2.45
C VAL A 84 -5.31 -5.87 -1.08
N ALA A 85 -4.61 -4.85 -0.59
CA ALA A 85 -5.03 -4.10 0.60
C ALA A 85 -6.27 -3.23 0.31
N LYS A 86 -6.93 -2.73 1.37
CA LYS A 86 -7.97 -1.71 1.21
C LYS A 86 -7.37 -0.42 0.62
N ASN A 87 -8.13 0.21 -0.27
CA ASN A 87 -7.79 1.47 -0.95
C ASN A 87 -6.53 1.39 -1.84
N HIS A 88 -6.13 0.18 -2.25
CA HIS A 88 -4.97 -0.03 -3.12
C HIS A 88 -5.19 0.66 -4.47
N TYR A 89 -6.31 0.36 -5.11
CA TYR A 89 -6.63 0.94 -6.42
C TYR A 89 -7.04 2.40 -6.30
N GLN A 90 -7.68 2.82 -5.22
CA GLN A 90 -7.98 4.23 -4.95
C GLN A 90 -6.71 5.08 -4.94
N GLY A 91 -5.68 4.67 -4.21
CA GLY A 91 -4.40 5.38 -4.17
C GLY A 91 -3.70 5.40 -5.52
N GLN A 92 -3.67 4.26 -6.20
CA GLN A 92 -3.07 4.13 -7.54
C GLN A 92 -3.78 5.02 -8.57
N TRP A 93 -5.11 4.96 -8.62
CA TRP A 93 -5.91 5.71 -9.58
C TRP A 93 -6.01 7.19 -9.24
N LEU A 94 -5.85 7.61 -7.98
CA LEU A 94 -5.68 9.02 -7.66
C LEU A 94 -4.45 9.61 -8.39
N ALA A 95 -3.30 8.93 -8.32
CA ALA A 95 -2.08 9.35 -9.00
C ALA A 95 -2.25 9.34 -10.53
N ILE A 96 -2.82 8.27 -11.09
CA ILE A 96 -3.13 8.16 -12.53
C ILE A 96 -4.13 9.25 -12.95
N GLY A 97 -5.16 9.49 -12.15
CA GLY A 97 -6.19 10.49 -12.37
C GLY A 97 -5.61 11.89 -12.54
N MET A 98 -4.69 12.26 -11.65
CA MET A 98 -3.97 13.53 -11.75
C MET A 98 -3.03 13.57 -12.95
N ALA A 99 -2.25 12.52 -13.19
CA ALA A 99 -1.24 12.51 -14.24
C ALA A 99 -1.83 12.44 -15.66
N ALA A 100 -2.84 11.59 -15.87
CA ALA A 100 -3.44 11.33 -17.16
C ALA A 100 -4.57 12.30 -17.51
N PHE A 101 -5.28 12.85 -16.52
CA PHE A 101 -6.41 13.75 -16.75
C PHE A 101 -6.18 15.12 -16.12
N GLY A 102 -5.84 15.19 -14.84
CA GLY A 102 -5.82 16.45 -14.11
C GLY A 102 -4.83 17.48 -14.66
N ILE A 103 -3.56 17.10 -14.80
CA ILE A 103 -2.52 17.97 -15.35
C ILE A 103 -2.83 18.34 -16.81
N PRO A 104 -3.11 17.39 -17.73
CA PRO A 104 -3.44 17.74 -19.12
C PRO A 104 -4.67 18.64 -19.26
N LEU A 105 -5.76 18.36 -18.54
CA LEU A 105 -6.98 19.18 -18.57
C LEU A 105 -6.71 20.58 -18.01
N GLY A 106 -5.94 20.69 -16.93
CA GLY A 106 -5.54 21.98 -16.38
C GLY A 106 -4.78 22.82 -17.42
N VAL A 107 -3.79 22.23 -18.08
CA VAL A 107 -3.05 22.91 -19.16
C VAL A 107 -3.98 23.34 -20.28
N ALA A 108 -4.90 22.47 -20.71
CA ALA A 108 -5.88 22.79 -21.75
C ALA A 108 -6.78 23.98 -21.36
N PHE A 109 -7.33 23.99 -20.14
CA PHE A 109 -8.16 25.10 -19.65
C PHE A 109 -7.38 26.39 -19.49
N GLY A 110 -6.16 26.33 -18.95
CA GLY A 110 -5.29 27.50 -18.80
C GLY A 110 -4.95 28.14 -20.15
N ALA A 111 -4.67 27.32 -21.16
CA ALA A 111 -4.40 27.78 -22.52
C ALA A 111 -5.66 28.30 -23.23
N SER A 112 -6.78 27.57 -23.16
CA SER A 112 -8.01 27.94 -23.88
C SER A 112 -8.69 29.19 -23.32
N LEU A 113 -8.56 29.42 -22.01
CA LEU A 113 -9.16 30.58 -21.34
C LEU A 113 -8.19 31.78 -21.25
N GLY A 114 -6.98 31.66 -21.80
CA GLY A 114 -5.97 32.72 -21.78
C GLY A 114 -5.49 33.12 -20.38
N ASN A 115 -5.75 32.28 -19.37
CA ASN A 115 -5.41 32.55 -17.98
C ASN A 115 -4.97 31.25 -17.29
N MET A 116 -3.67 31.16 -17.02
CA MET A 116 -3.04 30.00 -16.39
C MET A 116 -3.53 29.73 -14.96
N ALA A 117 -4.22 30.67 -14.30
CA ALA A 117 -4.89 30.39 -13.03
C ALA A 117 -5.92 29.25 -13.16
N PHE A 118 -6.55 29.10 -14.35
CA PHE A 118 -7.50 28.00 -14.61
C PHE A 118 -6.84 26.63 -14.74
N MET A 119 -5.50 26.54 -14.79
CA MET A 119 -4.80 25.25 -14.69
C MET A 119 -5.13 24.52 -13.39
N GLY A 120 -5.39 25.27 -12.32
CA GLY A 120 -5.78 24.71 -11.02
C GLY A 120 -7.10 23.92 -11.05
N LEU A 121 -7.96 24.12 -12.05
CA LEU A 121 -9.21 23.36 -12.20
C LEU A 121 -8.98 21.91 -12.62
N GLY A 122 -7.87 21.63 -13.29
CA GLY A 122 -7.55 20.28 -13.75
C GLY A 122 -7.32 19.31 -12.60
N LEU A 123 -6.59 19.72 -11.57
CA LEU A 123 -6.28 18.87 -10.41
C LEU A 123 -7.52 18.26 -9.73
N PRO A 124 -8.53 19.03 -9.27
CA PRO A 124 -9.70 18.46 -8.63
C PRO A 124 -10.50 17.53 -9.57
N ILE A 125 -10.53 17.82 -10.88
CA ILE A 125 -11.17 16.94 -11.88
C ILE A 125 -10.41 15.61 -11.97
N GLY A 126 -9.09 15.67 -12.14
CA GLY A 126 -8.23 14.48 -12.21
C GLY A 126 -8.30 13.65 -10.93
N MET A 127 -8.30 14.29 -9.77
CA MET A 127 -8.48 13.62 -8.48
C MET A 127 -9.86 12.95 -8.39
N GLY A 128 -10.92 13.64 -8.79
CA GLY A 128 -12.28 13.10 -8.78
C GLY A 128 -12.42 11.85 -9.66
N ILE A 129 -11.91 11.91 -10.90
CA ILE A 129 -11.88 10.76 -11.81
C ILE A 129 -11.06 9.62 -11.20
N GLY A 130 -9.86 9.93 -10.69
CA GLY A 130 -8.98 8.94 -10.09
C GLY A 130 -9.60 8.21 -8.90
N ILE A 131 -10.19 8.96 -7.97
CA ILE A 131 -10.89 8.39 -6.80
C ILE A 131 -12.08 7.54 -7.24
N ALA A 132 -12.89 8.01 -8.19
CA ALA A 132 -14.07 7.27 -8.64
C ALA A 132 -13.69 5.91 -9.27
N VAL A 133 -12.73 5.91 -10.20
CA VAL A 133 -12.28 4.67 -10.86
C VAL A 133 -11.59 3.74 -9.87
N GLY A 134 -10.72 4.27 -9.02
CA GLY A 134 -10.02 3.47 -8.02
C GLY A 134 -10.98 2.85 -7.00
N THR A 135 -11.98 3.59 -6.53
CA THR A 135 -13.01 3.09 -5.61
C THR A 135 -13.84 1.98 -6.25
N ALA A 136 -14.19 2.10 -7.54
CA ALA A 136 -14.90 1.05 -8.26
C ALA A 136 -14.07 -0.26 -8.32
N LYS A 137 -12.76 -0.15 -8.57
CA LYS A 137 -11.84 -1.30 -8.58
C LYS A 137 -11.62 -1.93 -7.20
N ASP A 138 -11.49 -1.11 -6.16
CA ASP A 138 -11.43 -1.62 -4.78
C ASP A 138 -12.73 -2.33 -4.38
N THR A 139 -13.88 -1.81 -4.79
CA THR A 139 -15.19 -2.44 -4.57
C THR A 139 -15.28 -3.78 -5.30
N GLN A 140 -14.79 -3.85 -6.54
CA GLN A 140 -14.71 -5.10 -7.29
C GLN A 140 -13.81 -6.13 -6.57
N ALA A 141 -12.62 -5.73 -6.13
CA ALA A 141 -11.72 -6.63 -5.39
C ALA A 141 -12.33 -7.13 -4.07
N LEU A 142 -13.14 -6.30 -3.41
CA LEU A 142 -13.90 -6.70 -2.24
C LEU A 142 -14.99 -7.73 -2.58
N GLN A 143 -15.78 -7.49 -3.63
CA GLN A 143 -16.84 -8.40 -4.08
C GLN A 143 -16.30 -9.77 -4.51
N GLU A 144 -15.12 -9.80 -5.13
CA GLU A 144 -14.43 -11.02 -5.52
C GLU A 144 -13.72 -11.71 -4.35
N GLY A 145 -13.84 -11.19 -3.13
CA GLY A 145 -13.18 -11.74 -1.94
C GLY A 145 -11.66 -11.64 -1.99
N ARG A 146 -11.10 -10.77 -2.85
CA ARG A 146 -9.65 -10.58 -3.05
C ARG A 146 -9.06 -9.47 -2.17
N GLN A 147 -9.88 -8.64 -1.53
CA GLN A 147 -9.39 -7.58 -0.65
C GLN A 147 -9.07 -8.08 0.78
N LEU A 148 -7.93 -7.67 1.33
CA LEU A 148 -7.56 -7.89 2.73
C LEU A 148 -8.33 -6.95 3.65
N ASN A 149 -8.67 -7.39 4.85
CA ASN A 149 -9.18 -6.50 5.90
C ASN A 149 -8.02 -5.75 6.60
N TRP A 150 -7.25 -4.97 5.81
CA TRP A 150 -6.08 -4.27 6.30
C TRP A 150 -5.91 -2.92 5.61
N ILE A 151 -5.53 -1.90 6.39
CA ILE A 151 -5.19 -0.54 5.95
C ILE A 151 -3.89 -0.17 6.66
N SER A 152 -2.92 0.39 5.93
CA SER A 152 -1.73 0.98 6.53
C SER A 152 -2.15 2.17 7.39
N LYS A 153 -1.95 2.08 8.70
CA LYS A 153 -2.12 3.22 9.61
C LYS A 153 -0.87 4.09 9.57
#